data_AF-A0A948TPR5-F1
#
_entry.id   AF-A0A948TPR5-F1
#
_cell.length_a   1.000
_cell.length_b   1.000
_cell.length_c   1.000
_cell.angle_alpha   90.00
_cell.angle_beta   90.00
_cell.angle_gamma   90.00
#
_symmetry.space_group_name_H-M   'P 1'
#
loop_
_entity.id
_entity.type
_entity.pdbx_description
1 polymer ?
#
loop_
_entity_poly.entity_id
_entity_poly.type
_entity_poly.pdbx_seq_one_letter_code
_entity_poly.pdbx_strand_id
1 'polypeptide(L)' 'METYDIYFSDGRLSDNKGFAIRSSEKAIHMAEDMLVKGNTYIDDYAGGTISVVSSEGKTVWSRPIPKK' A
#
# COMPACT_ATOMS: atom_id res chain seq x y z
N MET A 1 -8.62 18.63 -2.10
CA MET A 1 -9.04 17.32 -2.63
C MET A 1 -8.26 16.28 -1.85
N GLU A 2 -8.94 15.35 -1.20
CA GLU A 2 -8.27 14.27 -0.47
C GLU A 2 -7.66 13.30 -1.48
N THR A 3 -6.40 12.95 -1.30
CA THR A 3 -5.73 11.91 -2.07
C THR A 3 -5.30 10.77 -1.15
N TYR A 4 -5.02 9.62 -1.73
CA TYR A 4 -4.61 8.43 -1.01
C TYR A 4 -3.33 7.90 -1.62
N ASP A 5 -2.41 7.55 -0.74
CA ASP A 5 -1.10 7.03 -1.07
C ASP A 5 -0.95 5.64 -0.49
N ILE A 6 -0.24 4.80 -1.23
CA ILE A 6 0.05 3.42 -0.84
C ILE A 6 1.46 3.39 -0.26
N TYR A 7 1.55 2.89 0.95
CA TYR A 7 2.77 2.70 1.73
C TYR A 7 3.07 1.21 1.82
N PHE A 8 4.36 0.88 1.74
CA PHE A 8 4.86 -0.47 1.94
C PHE A 8 5.86 -0.42 3.09
N SER A 9 5.78 -1.36 4.02
CA SER A 9 6.76 -1.45 5.11
C SER A 9 7.11 -2.89 5.42
N ASP A 10 8.40 -3.25 5.38
CA ASP A 10 8.86 -4.60 5.75
C ASP A 10 9.19 -4.74 7.26
N GLY A 11 8.99 -3.66 8.03
CA GLY A 11 9.39 -3.59 9.44
C GLY A 11 10.81 -3.05 9.67
N ARG A 12 11.65 -2.96 8.62
CA ARG A 12 12.93 -2.23 8.66
C ARG A 12 12.88 -0.97 7.81
N LEU A 13 12.27 -1.05 6.63
CA LEU A 13 12.14 0.07 5.71
C LEU A 13 10.66 0.36 5.45
N SER A 14 10.34 1.64 5.27
CA SER A 14 9.01 2.11 4.92
C SER A 14 9.13 3.01 3.70
N ASP A 15 8.58 2.56 2.58
CA ASP A 15 8.61 3.26 1.32
C ASP A 15 7.23 3.84 1.01
N ASN A 16 7.20 5.16 0.80
CA ASN A 16 6.04 5.85 0.26
C ASN A 16 6.10 5.79 -1.27
N LYS A 17 5.10 5.20 -1.89
CA LYS A 17 5.02 5.15 -3.36
C LYS A 17 4.17 6.24 -3.99
N GLY A 18 3.59 7.15 -3.20
CA GLY A 18 3.05 8.43 -3.70
C GLY A 18 2.16 8.31 -4.94
N PHE A 19 1.02 7.61 -4.84
CA PHE A 19 0.12 7.39 -5.98
C PHE A 19 -0.94 8.50 -6.19
N ALA A 20 -1.08 9.43 -5.23
CA ALA A 20 -2.00 10.57 -5.30
C ALA A 20 -3.42 10.19 -5.80
N ILE A 21 -3.96 9.08 -5.30
CA ILE A 21 -5.23 8.50 -5.78
C ILE A 21 -6.38 9.31 -5.22
N ARG A 22 -7.34 9.73 -6.03
CA ARG A 22 -8.45 10.59 -5.58
C ARG A 22 -9.56 9.88 -4.79
N SER A 23 -9.49 8.56 -4.64
CA SER A 23 -10.52 7.74 -3.99
C SER A 23 -9.89 6.61 -3.21
N SER A 24 -10.34 6.42 -1.96
CA SER A 24 -9.89 5.38 -1.06
C SER A 24 -10.17 3.99 -1.63
N GLU A 25 -11.36 3.78 -2.18
CA GLU A 25 -11.76 2.51 -2.79
C GLU A 25 -10.84 2.11 -3.94
N LYS A 26 -10.48 3.07 -4.81
CA LYS A 26 -9.51 2.83 -5.89
C LYS A 26 -8.12 2.51 -5.35
N ALA A 27 -7.70 3.20 -4.29
CA ALA A 27 -6.41 2.95 -3.67
C ALA A 27 -6.35 1.58 -3.00
N ILE A 28 -7.43 1.15 -2.36
CA ILE A 28 -7.57 -0.17 -1.76
C ILE A 28 -7.55 -1.25 -2.85
N HIS A 29 -8.36 -1.10 -3.90
CA HIS A 29 -8.36 -2.04 -5.02
C HIS A 29 -7.00 -2.14 -5.69
N MET A 30 -6.27 -1.04 -5.86
CA MET A 30 -4.91 -1.06 -6.37
C MET A 30 -3.95 -1.79 -5.43
N ALA A 31 -4.02 -1.52 -4.13
CA ALA A 31 -3.21 -2.22 -3.13
C ALA A 31 -3.48 -3.73 -3.12
N GLU A 32 -4.74 -4.14 -3.22
CA GLU A 32 -5.13 -5.54 -3.33
C GLU A 32 -4.71 -6.17 -4.68
N ASP A 33 -4.87 -5.46 -5.80
CA ASP A 33 -4.42 -5.95 -7.11
C ASP A 33 -2.88 -6.14 -7.12
N MET A 34 -2.13 -5.24 -6.48
CA MET A 34 -0.68 -5.39 -6.31
C MET A 34 -0.32 -6.64 -5.51
N LEU A 35 -1.04 -6.89 -4.40
CA LEU A 35 -0.90 -8.10 -3.59
C LEU A 35 -1.20 -9.37 -4.38
N VAL A 36 -2.28 -9.39 -5.16
CA VAL A 36 -2.74 -10.57 -5.91
C VAL A 36 -1.88 -10.83 -7.14
N LYS A 37 -1.55 -9.80 -7.92
CA LYS A 37 -0.70 -9.93 -9.12
C LYS A 37 0.75 -10.27 -8.78
N GLY A 38 1.18 -10.03 -7.54
CA GLY A 38 2.55 -10.26 -7.12
C GLY A 38 3.51 -9.37 -7.89
N ASN A 39 3.38 -8.04 -7.70
CA ASN A 39 4.32 -7.09 -8.30
C ASN A 39 5.70 -7.21 -7.62
N THR A 40 6.78 -6.75 -8.26
CA THR A 40 8.13 -6.76 -7.69
C THR A 40 8.21 -6.10 -6.31
N TYR A 41 7.40 -5.08 -6.04
CA TYR A 41 7.29 -4.47 -4.71
C TYR A 41 6.77 -5.45 -3.65
N ILE A 42 5.78 -6.26 -3.98
CA ILE A 42 5.25 -7.25 -3.03
C ILE A 42 6.29 -8.33 -2.71
N ASP A 43 7.17 -8.63 -3.65
CA ASP A 43 8.30 -9.54 -3.46
C ASP A 43 9.42 -8.89 -2.61
N ASP A 44 9.79 -7.64 -2.89
CA ASP A 44 10.76 -6.87 -2.10
C ASP A 44 10.30 -6.64 -0.65
N TYR A 45 9.01 -6.34 -0.47
CA TYR A 45 8.38 -6.16 0.84
C TYR A 45 7.66 -7.43 1.31
N ALA A 46 8.08 -8.61 0.85
CA ALA A 46 7.45 -9.88 1.23
C ALA A 46 7.56 -10.10 2.74
N GLY A 47 6.40 -10.21 3.41
CA GLY A 47 6.32 -10.26 4.87
C GLY A 47 6.30 -8.92 5.57
N GLY A 48 6.23 -7.85 4.80
CA GLY A 48 5.88 -6.53 5.24
C GLY A 48 4.38 -6.31 5.35
N THR A 49 3.98 -5.05 5.24
CA THR A 49 2.61 -4.56 5.33
C THR A 49 2.40 -3.50 4.26
N ILE A 50 1.32 -3.64 3.50
CA ILE A 50 0.84 -2.62 2.58
C ILE A 50 -0.28 -1.83 3.26
N SER A 51 -0.21 -0.51 3.21
CA SER A 51 -1.18 0.38 3.85
C SER A 51 -1.59 1.51 2.92
N VAL A 52 -2.87 1.84 2.90
CA VAL A 52 -3.42 2.99 2.19
C VAL A 52 -3.64 4.10 3.21
N VAL A 53 -2.98 5.23 2.99
CA VAL A 53 -2.99 6.39 3.87
C VAL A 53 -3.51 7.59 3.09
N SER A 54 -4.44 8.36 3.66
CA SER A 54 -4.91 9.59 3.04
C SER A 54 -3.84 10.69 3.09
N SER A 55 -4.01 11.75 2.30
CA SER A 55 -3.16 12.94 2.31
C SER A 55 -3.11 13.63 3.67
N GLU A 56 -4.08 13.35 4.55
CA GLU A 56 -4.11 13.83 5.93
C GLU A 56 -3.31 12.95 6.89
N GLY A 57 -2.69 11.87 6.40
CA GLY A 57 -1.94 10.91 7.21
C GLY A 57 -2.81 9.84 7.87
N LYS A 58 -4.08 9.70 7.46
CA LYS A 58 -5.01 8.71 8.03
C LYS A 58 -4.92 7.38 7.29
N THR A 59 -4.52 6.31 7.97
CA THR A 59 -4.59 4.96 7.41
C THR A 59 -6.05 4.53 7.28
N VAL A 60 -6.52 4.36 6.05
CA VAL A 60 -7.88 3.90 5.76
C VAL A 60 -7.95 2.40 5.54
N TRP A 61 -6.82 1.77 5.19
CA TRP A 61 -6.75 0.34 4.96
C TRP A 61 -5.31 -0.15 5.14
N SER A 62 -5.15 -1.38 5.61
CA SER A 62 -3.84 -2.02 5.70
C SER A 62 -3.98 -3.52 5.67
N ARG A 63 -3.03 -4.21 5.02
CA ARG A 63 -2.91 -5.67 5.07
C ARG A 63 -1.46 -6.14 5.13
N PRO A 64 -1.22 -7.29 5.78
CA PRO A 64 0.07 -7.94 5.74
C PRO A 64 0.34 -8.45 4.31
N ILE A 65 1.58 -8.31 3.87
CA ILE A 65 2.06 -8.87 2.62
C ILE A 65 2.47 -10.32 2.90
N PRO A 66 1.86 -11.33 2.27
CA PRO A 66 2.23 -12.72 2.50
C PRO A 66 3.69 -12.95 2.11
N LYS A 67 4.45 -13.63 2.98
CA LYS A 67 5.75 -14.19 2.60
C LYS A 67 5.48 -15.36 1.66
N LYS A 68 6.07 -15.29 0.47
CA LYS A 68 6.02 -16.39 -0.49
C LYS A 68 6.78 -17.60 0.03
#